data_AF-A0A6N9PWF0-F1
#
_entry.id   AF-A0A6N9PWF0-F1
#
_cell.length_a   1.000
_cell.length_b   1.000
_cell.length_c   1.000
_cell.angle_alpha   90.00
_cell.angle_beta   90.00
_cell.angle_gamma   90.00
#
_symmetry.space_group_name_H-M   'P 1'
#
loop_
_entity.id
_entity.type
_entity.pdbx_description
1 polymer ?
#
loop_
_entity_poly.entity_id
_entity_poly.type
_entity_poly.pdbx_seq_one_letter_code
_entity_poly.pdbx_strand_id
1 'polypeptide(L)' 'MPRRKTLKLSTPADIRRSIGRIGNMILNGEIDPKRGNALLYACNSALNVIKTSELQAKLDELEALLIESER' A
#
# COMPACT_ATOMS: atom_id res chain seq x y z
N MET A 1 -5.98 -28.22 5.82
CA MET A 1 -4.86 -27.30 6.07
C MET A 1 -5.38 -26.06 6.79
N PRO A 2 -4.68 -25.52 7.82
CA PRO A 2 -5.10 -24.28 8.46
C PRO A 2 -5.08 -23.13 7.46
N ARG A 3 -6.10 -22.26 7.49
CA ARG A 3 -6.18 -21.08 6.61
C ARG A 3 -4.98 -20.17 6.87
N ARG A 4 -4.22 -19.87 5.82
CA ARG A 4 -3.12 -18.89 5.89
C ARG A 4 -3.71 -17.52 6.16
N LYS A 5 -3.10 -16.78 7.10
CA LYS A 5 -3.43 -15.38 7.34
C LYS A 5 -2.88 -14.55 6.18
N THR A 6 -3.70 -13.66 5.62
CA THR A 6 -3.34 -12.80 4.50
C THR A 6 -3.43 -11.34 4.92
N LEU A 7 -2.43 -10.53 4.57
CA LEU A 7 -2.52 -9.08 4.69
C LEU A 7 -3.46 -8.55 3.60
N LYS A 8 -4.50 -7.82 3.99
CA LYS A 8 -5.32 -7.07 3.03
C LYS A 8 -4.65 -5.71 2.80
N LEU A 9 -4.05 -5.53 1.63
CA LEU A 9 -3.34 -4.31 1.21
C LEU A 9 -3.99 -3.66 -0.03
N SER A 10 -5.31 -3.84 -0.18
CA SER A 10 -6.05 -3.46 -1.40
C SER A 10 -6.28 -1.96 -1.55
N THR A 11 -6.30 -1.21 -0.44
CA THR A 11 -6.53 0.23 -0.43
C THR A 11 -5.56 0.95 0.49
N PRO A 12 -5.29 2.26 0.28
CA PRO A 12 -4.49 3.04 1.22
C PRO A 12 -5.03 2.99 2.66
N ALA A 13 -6.35 2.90 2.83
CA ALA A 13 -6.98 2.78 4.14
C ALA A 13 -6.70 1.42 4.81
N ASP A 14 -6.74 0.31 4.06
CA ASP A 14 -6.38 -1.01 4.57
C ASP A 14 -4.89 -1.09 4.95
N ILE A 15 -4.03 -0.47 4.15
CA ILE A 15 -2.59 -0.39 4.41
C ILE A 15 -2.33 0.40 5.70
N ARG A 16 -2.93 1.59 5.86
CA ARG A 16 -2.79 2.38 7.10
C ARG A 16 -3.23 1.61 8.33
N ARG A 17 -4.38 0.91 8.26
CA ARG A 17 -4.84 0.04 9.35
C ARG A 17 -3.85 -1.09 9.66
N SER A 18 -3.25 -1.68 8.64
CA SER A 18 -2.26 -2.75 8.80
C SER A 18 -0.97 -2.24 9.45
N ILE A 19 -0.46 -1.09 9.02
CA ILE A 19 0.71 -0.42 9.62
C ILE A 19 0.47 -0.16 11.11
N GLY A 20 -0.68 0.42 11.48
CA GLY A 20 -1.02 0.68 12.87
C GLY A 20 -1.07 -0.58 13.73
N ARG A 21 -1.68 -1.67 13.21
CA ARG A 21 -1.69 -2.96 13.92
C ARG A 21 -0.30 -3.53 14.11
N ILE A 22 0.53 -3.55 13.05
CA ILE A 22 1.90 -4.04 13.12
C ILE A 22 2.71 -3.22 14.13
N GLY A 23 2.59 -1.89 14.09
CA GLY A 23 3.24 -1.00 15.06
C GLY A 23 2.85 -1.32 16.51
N ASN A 24 1.56 -1.49 16.79
CA ASN A 24 1.08 -1.87 18.12
C ASN A 24 1.62 -3.24 18.57
N MET A 25 1.64 -4.23 17.66
CA MET A 25 2.20 -5.55 17.96
C MET A 25 3.70 -5.49 18.28
N ILE A 26 4.48 -4.61 17.61
CA ILE A 26 5.89 -4.38 17.93
C ILE A 26 6.03 -3.73 19.31
N LEU A 27 5.26 -2.67 19.58
CA LEU A 27 5.30 -1.93 20.85
C LEU A 27 4.95 -2.81 22.06
N ASN A 28 4.01 -3.75 21.88
CA ASN A 28 3.59 -4.67 22.93
C ASN A 28 4.44 -5.96 23.00
N GLY A 29 5.47 -6.11 22.16
CA GLY A 29 6.31 -7.31 22.13
C GLY A 29 5.62 -8.57 21.58
N GLU A 30 4.47 -8.43 20.93
CA GLU A 30 3.72 -9.54 20.32
C GLU A 30 4.40 -10.08 19.06
N ILE A 31 5.19 -9.23 18.38
CA ILE A 31 6.04 -9.64 17.26
C ILE A 31 7.45 -9.09 17.43
N ASP A 32 8.43 -9.86 16.96
CA ASP A 32 9.81 -9.39 16.87
C ASP A 32 9.92 -8.19 15.90
N PRO A 33 10.71 -7.15 16.25
CA PRO A 33 10.90 -5.99 15.39
C PRO A 33 11.39 -6.31 13.98
N LYS A 34 12.23 -7.34 13.79
CA LYS A 34 12.75 -7.71 12.47
C LYS A 34 11.63 -8.20 11.55
N ARG A 35 10.76 -9.08 12.04
CA ARG A 35 9.54 -9.52 11.35
C ARG A 35 8.57 -8.36 11.13
N GLY A 36 8.36 -7.53 12.14
CA GLY A 36 7.50 -6.34 12.04
C GLY A 36 7.94 -5.40 10.92
N ASN A 37 9.24 -5.08 10.87
CA ASN A 37 9.83 -4.21 9.84
C ASN A 37 9.68 -4.79 8.43
N ALA A 38 9.81 -6.11 8.26
CA ALA A 38 9.56 -6.75 6.96
C ALA A 38 8.09 -6.58 6.50
N LEU A 39 7.14 -6.66 7.42
CA LEU A 39 5.72 -6.44 7.12
C LEU A 39 5.42 -4.96 6.82
N LEU A 40 6.04 -4.03 7.56
CA LEU A 40 5.94 -2.60 7.29
C LEU A 40 6.53 -2.25 5.91
N TYR A 41 7.65 -2.86 5.54
CA TYR A 41 8.23 -2.70 4.22
C TYR A 41 7.26 -3.16 3.12
N ALA A 42 6.64 -4.33 3.27
CA ALA A 42 5.63 -4.80 2.32
C ALA A 42 4.43 -3.82 2.22
N CYS A 43 3.99 -3.24 3.33
CA CYS A 43 2.94 -2.22 3.35
C CYS A 43 3.34 -0.95 2.57
N ASN A 44 4.58 -0.48 2.76
CA ASN A 44 5.10 0.69 2.06
C ASN A 44 5.24 0.43 0.56
N SER A 45 5.73 -0.75 0.16
CA SER A 45 5.81 -1.16 -1.24
C SER A 45 4.43 -1.21 -1.90
N ALA A 46 3.43 -1.79 -1.23
CA ALA A 46 2.05 -1.82 -1.71
C ALA A 46 1.47 -0.40 -1.88
N LEU A 47 1.75 0.50 -0.93
CA LEU A 47 1.29 1.88 -1.01
C LEU A 47 1.90 2.63 -2.19
N ASN A 48 3.20 2.41 -2.46
CA ASN A 48 3.86 3.00 -3.62
C ASN A 48 3.26 2.51 -4.93
N VAL A 49 2.97 1.21 -5.06
CA VAL A 49 2.31 0.67 -6.26
C VAL A 49 0.96 1.38 -6.50
N ILE A 50 0.11 1.47 -5.46
CA ILE A 50 -1.20 2.14 -5.58
C ILE A 50 -1.02 3.60 -6.02
N LYS A 51 -0.12 4.35 -5.37
CA LYS A 51 0.13 5.75 -5.70
C LYS A 51 0.64 5.91 -7.13
N THR A 52 1.59 5.08 -7.56
CA THR A 52 2.14 5.13 -8.92
C THR A 52 1.06 4.83 -9.95
N SER A 53 0.21 3.82 -9.71
CA SER A 53 -0.91 3.50 -10.60
C SER A 53 -1.94 4.64 -10.69
N GLU A 54 -2.30 5.25 -9.56
CA GLU A 54 -3.22 6.39 -9.54
C GLU A 54 -2.64 7.62 -10.27
N LEU A 55 -1.34 7.87 -10.11
CA LEU A 55 -0.66 8.96 -10.81
C LEU A 55 -0.57 8.69 -12.31
N GLN A 56 -0.27 7.44 -12.73
CA GLN A 56 -0.25 7.07 -14.14
C GLN A 56 -1.61 7.29 -14.80
N ALA A 57 -2.70 6.85 -14.16
CA ALA A 57 -4.04 7.06 -14.69
C ALA A 57 -4.39 8.55 -14.90
N LYS A 58 -3.95 9.41 -13.97
CA LYS A 58 -4.13 10.87 -14.11
C LYS A 58 -3.26 11.47 -15.21
N LEU A 59 -2.04 10.95 -15.40
CA LEU A 59 -1.17 11.37 -16.49
C LEU A 59 -1.80 11.00 -17.84
N ASP A 60 -2.29 9.76 -17.98
CA ASP A 60 -2.94 9.29 -19.20
C ASP A 60 -4.18 10.14 -19.54
N GLU A 61 -4.98 10.52 -18.53
CA GLU A 61 -6.12 11.43 -18.70
C GLU A 61 -5.70 12.84 -19.15
N LEU A 62 -4.64 13.38 -18.54
CA LEU A 62 -4.09 14.69 -18.92
C LEU A 62 -3.52 14.70 -20.33
N GLU A 63 -2.80 13.64 -20.72
CA GLU A 63 -2.27 13.47 -22.08
C GLU A 63 -3.40 13.42 -23.12
N ALA A 64 -4.50 12.72 -22.82
CA ALA A 64 -5.67 12.67 -23.69
C ALA A 64 -6.33 14.05 -23.88
N LEU A 65 -6.51 14.80 -22.78
CA LEU A 65 -7.06 16.16 -22.83
C LEU A 65 -6.17 17.12 -23.61
N LEU A 66 -4.83 16.98 -23.48
CA LEU A 66 -3.89 17.80 -24.23
C LEU A 66 -4.03 17.56 -25.74
N ILE A 67 -4.07 16.28 -26.15
CA ILE A 67 -4.24 15.88 -27.56
C ILE A 67 -5.56 16.42 -28.12
N GLU A 68 -6.64 16.40 -27.33
CA GLU A 68 -7.93 16.95 -27.75
C GLU A 68 -7.86 18.48 -27.91
N SER A 69 -7.15 19.18 -27.04
CA SER A 69 -7.01 20.64 -27.11
C SER A 69 -6.14 21.16 -28.27
N GLU A 70 -5.25 20.33 -28.79
CA GLU A 70 -4.37 20.64 -29.93
C GLU A 70 -5.03 20.35 -31.30
N ARG A 71 -6.22 19.73 -31.32
CA ARG A 71 -7.02 19.47 -32.53
C ARG A 71 -7.96 20.62 -32.87
#